data_AF-A0A2D5IUZ5-F1
#
_entry.id   AF-A0A2D5IUZ5-F1
#
_cell.length_a   1.000
_cell.length_b   1.000
_cell.length_c   1.000
_cell.angle_alpha   90.00
_cell.angle_beta   90.00
_cell.angle_gamma   90.00
#
_symmetry.space_group_name_H-M   'P 1'
#
loop_
_entity.id
_entity.type
_entity.pdbx_description
1 polymer ?
#
loop_
_entity_poly.entity_id
_entity_poly.type
_entity_poly.pdbx_seq_one_letter_code
_entity_poly.pdbx_strand_id
1 'polypeptide(L)'
;MQSELATRRRALGLTYRRYIEADLAWHTALDEMRVWFPPTERPNRAAMGNPGSEMRRIYEARARALIQFEAARQKLETARRRLESRALQRAPRLVVIAR
;
A
#
# COMPACT_ATOMS: atom_id res chain seq x y z
N MET A 1 -5.69 -19.59 -11.73
CA MET A 1 -4.51 -18.73 -12.04
C MET A 1 -4.92 -17.33 -12.50
N GLN A 2 -5.76 -17.16 -13.53
CA GLN A 2 -6.33 -15.84 -13.88
C GLN A 2 -7.26 -15.28 -12.79
N SER A 3 -8.12 -16.14 -12.20
CA SER A 3 -8.94 -15.80 -11.04
C SER A 3 -8.12 -15.33 -9.84
N GLU A 4 -6.96 -15.95 -9.62
CA GLU A 4 -6.03 -15.62 -8.55
C GLU A 4 -5.41 -14.22 -8.72
N LEU A 5 -5.05 -13.84 -9.95
CA LEU A 5 -4.58 -12.49 -10.28
C LEU A 5 -5.70 -11.46 -10.14
N ALA A 6 -6.92 -11.80 -10.56
CA ALA A 6 -8.08 -10.94 -10.39
C ALA A 6 -8.35 -10.65 -8.90
N THR A 7 -8.32 -11.68 -8.05
CA THR A 7 -8.46 -11.52 -6.59
C THR A 7 -7.36 -10.64 -6.00
N ARG A 8 -6.09 -10.82 -6.42
CA ARG A 8 -4.99 -9.97 -5.94
C ARG A 8 -5.11 -8.52 -6.42
N ARG A 9 -5.58 -8.28 -7.64
CA ARG A 9 -5.88 -6.92 -8.13
C ARG A 9 -6.98 -6.26 -7.31
N ARG A 10 -8.05 -6.99 -6.97
CA ARG A 10 -9.11 -6.48 -6.08
C ARG A 10 -8.56 -6.16 -4.69
N ALA A 11 -7.74 -7.04 -4.13
CA ALA A 11 -7.09 -6.80 -2.85
C ALA A 11 -6.19 -5.56 -2.87
N LEU A 12 -5.42 -5.36 -3.95
CA LEU A 12 -4.61 -4.15 -4.15
C LEU A 12 -5.48 -2.88 -4.20
N GLY A 13 -6.60 -2.91 -4.95
CA GLY A 13 -7.53 -1.78 -5.01
C GLY A 13 -8.15 -1.46 -3.65
N LEU A 14 -8.51 -2.48 -2.87
CA LEU A 14 -9.06 -2.31 -1.53
C LEU A 14 -8.03 -1.70 -0.56
N THR A 15 -6.79 -2.22 -0.54
CA THR A 15 -5.76 -1.70 0.37
C THR A 15 -5.29 -0.31 -0.04
N TYR A 16 -5.25 0.00 -1.34
CA TYR A 16 -4.99 1.35 -1.82
C TYR A 16 -6.06 2.33 -1.33
N ARG A 17 -7.35 2.00 -1.47
CA ARG A 17 -8.44 2.86 -0.98
C ARG A 17 -8.32 3.12 0.52
N ARG A 18 -8.10 2.07 1.31
CA ARG A 18 -7.90 2.19 2.76
C ARG A 18 -6.71 3.06 3.14
N TYR A 19 -5.62 2.97 2.39
CA TYR A 19 -4.47 3.84 2.59
C TYR A 19 -4.82 5.30 2.32
N ILE A 20 -5.50 5.60 1.21
CA ILE A 20 -5.93 6.97 0.88
C ILE A 20 -6.88 7.53 1.95
N GLU A 21 -7.86 6.74 2.40
CA GLU A 21 -8.78 7.14 3.48
C GLU A 21 -8.02 7.47 4.78
N ALA A 22 -7.05 6.63 5.17
CA ALA A 22 -6.25 6.85 6.37
C ALA A 22 -5.26 8.03 6.24
N ASP A 23 -4.72 8.24 5.04
CA ASP A 23 -3.83 9.36 4.74
C ASP A 23 -4.60 10.69 4.77
N LEU A 24 -5.82 10.73 4.23
CA LEU A 24 -6.70 11.90 4.33
C LEU A 24 -7.05 12.21 5.79
N ALA A 25 -7.46 11.20 6.57
CA ALA A 25 -7.78 11.38 7.99
C ALA A 25 -6.58 11.96 8.78
N TRP A 26 -5.36 11.51 8.47
CA TRP A 26 -4.14 12.05 9.07
C TRP A 26 -3.93 13.54 8.73
N HIS A 27 -4.08 13.91 7.45
CA HIS A 27 -3.92 15.30 7.05
C HIS A 27 -5.00 16.20 7.66
N THR A 28 -6.25 15.75 7.70
CA THR A 28 -7.35 16.47 8.38
C THR A 28 -7.03 16.68 9.85
N ALA A 29 -6.60 15.65 10.57
CA ALA A 29 -6.27 15.76 11.99
C ALA A 29 -5.08 16.71 12.24
N LEU A 30 -4.07 16.70 11.37
CA LEU A 30 -2.97 17.66 11.44
C LEU A 30 -3.43 19.11 11.21
N ASP A 31 -4.32 19.33 10.24
CA ASP A 31 -4.82 20.67 9.95
C ASP A 31 -5.74 21.19 11.06
N GLU A 32 -6.61 20.35 11.61
CA GLU A 32 -7.40 20.66 12.80
C GLU A 32 -6.50 21.00 13.99
N MET A 33 -5.49 20.17 14.28
CA MET A 33 -4.54 20.43 15.35
C MET A 33 -3.86 21.80 15.18
N ARG A 34 -3.44 22.16 13.96
CA ARG A 34 -2.76 23.44 13.68
C ARG A 34 -3.61 24.68 13.91
N VAL A 35 -4.95 24.56 13.94
CA VAL A 35 -5.86 25.66 14.26
C VAL A 35 -5.79 26.03 15.74
N TRP A 36 -5.49 25.07 16.62
CA TRP A 36 -5.41 25.29 18.07
C TRP A 36 -4.13 25.99 18.53
N PHE A 37 -3.11 26.11 17.66
CA PHE A 37 -1.82 26.72 18.00
C PHE A 37 -1.57 27.98 17.18
N PRO A 38 -1.02 29.05 17.79
CA PRO A 38 -0.57 30.22 17.05
C PRO A 38 0.53 29.82 16.06
N PRO A 39 0.69 30.54 14.93
CA PRO A 39 1.61 30.15 13.85
C PRO A 39 3.05 29.85 14.31
N THR A 40 3.53 30.51 15.36
CA THR A 40 4.87 30.38 15.94
C THR A 40 5.06 29.13 16.81
N GLU A 41 3.97 28.49 17.26
CA GLU A 41 3.99 27.35 18.20
C GLU A 41 3.34 26.09 17.60
N ARG A 42 3.09 26.09 16.28
CA ARG A 42 2.47 24.94 15.62
C ARG A 42 3.37 23.70 15.77
N PRO A 43 2.83 22.56 16.24
CA PRO A 43 3.60 21.34 16.34
C PRO A 43 4.13 20.93 14.95
N ASN A 44 5.36 20.43 14.90
CA ASN A 44 5.92 19.86 13.67
C ASN A 44 5.02 18.71 13.19
N ARG A 45 4.83 18.57 11.88
CA ARG A 45 4.09 17.44 11.26
C ARG A 45 4.67 16.07 11.63
N ALA A 46 5.92 16.02 12.07
CA ALA A 46 6.56 14.81 12.62
C ALA A 46 6.10 14.44 14.05
N ALA A 47 5.34 15.31 14.73
CA ALA A 47 4.78 15.03 16.04
C ALA A 47 3.63 14.01 15.90
N MET A 48 3.97 12.73 16.04
CA MET A 48 3.03 11.60 15.93
C MET A 48 2.00 11.50 17.08
N GLY A 49 1.98 12.47 17.99
CA GLY A 49 1.19 12.44 19.23
C GLY A 49 1.78 11.53 20.31
N ASN A 50 1.30 11.69 21.54
CA ASN A 50 1.69 10.83 22.66
C ASN A 50 1.10 9.41 22.47
N PRO A 51 1.76 8.35 22.97
CA PRO A 51 1.18 7.02 23.04
C PRO A 51 -0.24 7.03 23.63
N GLY A 52 -1.17 6.31 23.02
CA GLY A 52 -2.58 6.26 23.44
C GLY A 52 -3.44 7.48 23.05
N SER A 53 -2.85 8.55 22.50
CA SER A 53 -3.63 9.68 21.97
C SER A 53 -4.35 9.32 20.67
N GLU A 54 -5.43 10.05 20.36
CA GLU A 54 -6.14 9.86 19.08
C GLU A 54 -5.24 10.17 17.88
N MET A 55 -4.37 11.18 17.98
CA MET A 55 -3.36 11.48 16.95
C MET A 55 -2.42 10.31 16.68
N ARG A 56 -1.94 9.64 17.75
CA ARG A 56 -1.13 8.43 17.61
C ARG A 56 -1.93 7.31 16.93
N ARG A 57 -3.20 7.15 17.28
CA ARG A 57 -4.09 6.13 16.71
C ARG A 57 -4.30 6.32 15.21
N ILE A 58 -4.52 7.56 14.77
CA ILE A 58 -4.66 7.93 13.35
C ILE A 58 -3.35 7.69 12.60
N TYR A 59 -2.21 8.12 13.18
CA TYR A 59 -0.89 7.86 12.62
C TYR A 59 -0.63 6.36 12.42
N GLU A 60 -0.91 5.54 13.43
CA GLU A 60 -0.73 4.08 13.36
C GLU A 60 -1.70 3.43 12.37
N ALA A 61 -2.93 3.93 12.24
CA ALA A 61 -3.88 3.46 11.25
C ALA A 61 -3.35 3.70 9.82
N ARG A 62 -2.83 4.91 9.55
CA ARG A 62 -2.17 5.26 8.29
C ARG A 62 -0.96 4.36 8.02
N ALA A 63 -0.06 4.19 8.99
CA ALA A 63 1.13 3.36 8.85
C ALA A 63 0.77 1.89 8.55
N ARG A 64 -0.22 1.33 9.25
CA ARG A 64 -0.72 -0.03 8.99
C ARG A 64 -1.34 -0.16 7.61
N ALA A 65 -2.13 0.82 7.18
CA ALA A 65 -2.74 0.80 5.84
C ALA A 65 -1.68 0.83 4.73
N LEU A 66 -0.63 1.63 4.89
CA LEU A 66 0.50 1.67 3.95
C LEU A 66 1.20 0.31 3.84
N ILE A 67 1.54 -0.31 4.98
CA ILE A 67 2.17 -1.63 5.00
C ILE A 67 1.30 -2.68 4.29
N GLN A 68 -0.02 -2.66 4.52
CA GLN A 68 -0.96 -3.57 3.85
C GLN A 68 -1.02 -3.33 2.34
N PHE A 69 -1.00 -2.07 1.92
CA PHE A 69 -0.96 -1.71 0.50
C PHE A 69 0.32 -2.20 -0.19
N GLU A 70 1.48 -1.97 0.42
CA GLU A 70 2.76 -2.44 -0.10
C GLU A 70 2.83 -3.96 -0.19
N ALA A 71 2.36 -4.65 0.86
CA ALA A 71 2.28 -6.11 0.86
C ALA A 71 1.35 -6.64 -0.25
N ALA A 72 0.20 -6.01 -0.48
CA ALA A 72 -0.70 -6.38 -1.56
C ALA A 72 -0.05 -6.19 -2.94
N ARG A 73 0.69 -5.09 -3.13
CA ARG A 73 1.44 -4.80 -4.36
C ARG A 73 2.51 -5.86 -4.62
N GLN A 74 3.32 -6.18 -3.61
CA GLN A 74 4.37 -7.21 -3.72
C GLN A 74 3.77 -8.59 -4.05
N LYS A 75 2.63 -8.95 -3.43
CA LYS A 75 1.93 -10.22 -3.70
C LYS A 75 1.41 -10.30 -5.14
N LEU A 76 0.89 -9.21 -5.68
CA LEU A 76 0.44 -9.16 -7.08
C LEU A 76 1.62 -9.32 -8.04
N GLU A 77 2.71 -8.59 -7.84
CA GLU A 77 3.91 -8.67 -8.69
C GLU A 77 4.54 -10.06 -8.64
N THR A 78 4.61 -10.68 -7.46
CA THR A 78 5.08 -12.05 -7.30
C THR A 78 4.20 -13.04 -8.08
N ALA A 79 2.88 -12.87 -8.03
CA ALA A 79 1.97 -13.72 -8.78
C ALA A 79 2.10 -13.53 -10.30
N ARG A 80 2.33 -12.30 -10.77
CA ARG A 80 2.58 -11.99 -12.19
C ARG A 80 3.85 -12.68 -12.69
N ARG A 81 4.97 -12.53 -11.98
CA ARG A 81 6.24 -13.20 -12.33
C ARG A 81 6.12 -14.72 -12.37
N ARG A 82 5.36 -15.31 -11.44
CA ARG A 82 5.08 -16.77 -11.43
C ARG A 82 4.27 -17.22 -12.65
N LEU A 83 3.38 -16.38 -13.16
CA LEU A 83 2.62 -16.71 -14.38
C LEU A 83 3.52 -16.65 -15.61
N GLU A 84 4.34 -15.61 -15.72
CA GLU A 84 5.29 -15.42 -16.83
C GLU A 84 6.31 -16.56 -16.88
N SER A 85 6.88 -16.96 -15.73
CA SER A 85 7.83 -18.08 -15.69
C SER A 85 7.21 -19.40 -16.12
N ARG A 86 5.95 -19.67 -15.74
CA ARG A 86 5.20 -20.85 -16.19
C ARG A 86 4.88 -20.80 -17.69
N ALA A 87 4.59 -19.61 -18.22
CA ALA A 87 4.34 -19.43 -19.66
C ALA A 87 5.60 -19.73 -20.48
N LEU A 88 6.76 -19.23 -20.04
CA LEU A 88 8.06 -19.51 -20.67
C LEU A 88 8.42 -21.00 -20.61
N GLN A 89 8.13 -21.69 -19.51
CA GLN A 89 8.37 -23.13 -19.39
C GLN A 89 7.45 -23.99 -20.27
N ARG A 90 6.25 -23.49 -20.61
CA ARG A 90 5.28 -24.19 -21.46
C ARG A 90 5.43 -23.87 -22.94
N ALA A 91 6.19 -22.84 -23.32
CA ALA A 91 6.44 -22.54 -24.72
C ALA A 91 7.24 -23.69 -25.36
N PRO A 92 6.86 -24.19 -26.55
CA PRO A 92 7.60 -25.24 -27.21
C PRO A 92 9.04 -24.76 -27.47
N ARG A 93 10.03 -25.53 -27.00
CA ARG A 93 11.43 -25.30 -27.37
C ARG A 93 11.54 -25.56 -28.87
N LEU A 94 11.60 -24.51 -29.67
CA LEU A 94 12.00 -24.59 -31.07
C LEU A 94 13.47 -25.05 -31.09
N VAL A 95 13.67 -26.36 -31.22
CA VAL A 95 14.97 -26.94 -31.53
C VAL A 95 15.18 -26.72 -33.03
N VAL A 96 15.97 -25.70 -33.37
CA VAL A 96 16.45 -25.52 -34.74
C VAL A 96 17.51 -26.58 -34.98
N ILE A 97 17.15 -27.63 -35.71
CA ILE A 97 18.12 -28.62 -36.19
C ILE A 97 18.77 -28.02 -37.44
N ALA A 98 20.01 -27.57 -37.31
CA ALA A 98 20.85 -27.21 -38.45
C ALA A 98 21.23 -28.51 -39.20
N ARG A 99 21.05 -28.52 -40.52
CA ARG A 99 21.51 -29.58 -41.43
C ARG A 99 22.92 -29.31 -41.91
#